data_AF-A0A1F7NJZ8-F1
#
_entry.id   AF-A0A1F7NJZ8-F1
#
_cell.length_a   1.000
_cell.length_b   1.000
_cell.length_c   1.000
_cell.angle_alpha   90.00
_cell.angle_beta   90.00
_cell.angle_gamma   90.00
#
_symmetry.space_group_name_H-M   'P 1'
#
loop_
_entity.id
_entity.type
_entity.pdbx_description
1 polymer ?
#
loop_
_entity_poly.entity_id
_entity_poly.type
_entity_poly.pdbx_seq_one_letter_code
_entity_poly.pdbx_strand_id
1 'polypeptide(L)'
;MKRLTIRGTALSLGLFFDVSFVLCVLWGLLAPQGFTKMAGLLEVIFPGFTWLSPQSVILGLVEAFLYGVYIAVVFVPLFNYFEGGRRAEVTEPTAMTEALHHR
;
A
#
# COMPACT_ATOMS: atom_id res chain seq x y z
N MET A 1 -15.68 -13.43 -4.34
CA MET A 1 -14.54 -12.54 -4.64
C MET A 1 -13.25 -13.34 -4.60
N LYS A 2 -12.29 -13.06 -5.48
CA LYS A 2 -10.99 -13.77 -5.51
C LYS A 2 -10.12 -13.27 -4.35
N ARG A 3 -9.39 -14.16 -3.66
CA ARG A 3 -8.46 -13.76 -2.57
C ARG A 3 -7.38 -12.82 -3.11
N LEU A 4 -7.00 -11.82 -2.32
CA LEU A 4 -5.87 -10.96 -2.65
C LEU A 4 -4.57 -11.77 -2.56
N THR A 5 -3.64 -11.47 -3.47
CA THR A 5 -2.32 -12.10 -3.51
C THR A 5 -1.27 -11.10 -3.07
N ILE A 6 -0.35 -11.52 -2.21
CA ILE A 6 0.72 -10.66 -1.69
C ILE A 6 1.55 -10.10 -2.86
N ARG A 7 1.93 -10.95 -3.81
CA ARG A 7 2.74 -10.53 -4.97
C ARG A 7 2.05 -9.46 -5.82
N GLY A 8 0.78 -9.64 -6.15
CA GLY A 8 0.04 -8.67 -6.95
C GLY A 8 -0.12 -7.35 -6.21
N THR A 9 -0.53 -7.40 -4.94
CA THR A 9 -0.72 -6.21 -4.11
C THR A 9 0.61 -5.48 -3.87
N ALA A 10 1.70 -6.18 -3.59
CA ALA A 10 3.02 -5.59 -3.35
C ALA A 10 3.54 -4.85 -4.59
N LEU A 11 3.47 -5.47 -5.77
CA LEU A 11 3.93 -4.83 -7.01
C LEU A 11 3.09 -3.61 -7.36
N SER A 12 1.76 -3.70 -7.24
CA SER A 12 0.87 -2.57 -7.54
C SER A 12 1.06 -1.40 -6.58
N LEU A 13 1.12 -1.66 -5.26
CA LEU A 13 1.29 -0.60 -4.26
C LEU A 13 2.71 -0.01 -4.29
N GLY A 14 3.73 -0.85 -4.42
CA GLY A 14 5.12 -0.39 -4.53
C GLY A 14 5.30 0.53 -5.73
N LEU A 15 4.84 0.11 -6.91
CA LEU A 15 4.96 0.94 -8.12
C LEU A 15 4.13 2.23 -8.03
N PHE A 16 2.96 2.17 -7.40
CA PHE A 16 2.14 3.37 -7.15
C PHE A 16 2.87 4.38 -6.25
N PHE A 17 3.55 3.92 -5.20
CA PHE A 17 4.35 4.78 -4.33
C PHE A 17 5.58 5.33 -5.04
N ASP A 18 6.28 4.52 -5.83
CA ASP A 18 7.43 4.98 -6.61
C ASP A 18 7.05 6.09 -7.60
N VAL A 19 5.97 5.89 -8.36
CA VAL A 19 5.46 6.90 -9.30
C VAL A 19 5.05 8.18 -8.54
N SER A 20 4.35 8.03 -7.42
CA SER A 20 3.96 9.17 -6.59
C SER A 20 5.15 9.93 -6.02
N PHE A 21 6.19 9.22 -5.59
CA PHE A 21 7.45 9.79 -5.11
C PHE A 21 8.14 10.59 -6.21
N VAL A 22 8.29 10.02 -7.41
CA VAL A 22 8.90 10.72 -8.56
C VAL A 22 8.11 11.98 -8.92
N LEU A 23 6.78 11.90 -8.97
CA LEU A 23 5.93 13.06 -9.20
C LEU A 23 6.13 14.13 -8.13
N CYS A 24 6.25 13.74 -6.86
CA CYS A 24 6.55 14.65 -5.75
C CYS A 24 7.91 15.36 -5.94
N VAL A 25 8.95 14.62 -6.31
CA VAL A 25 10.29 15.18 -6.56
C VAL A 25 10.28 16.15 -7.73
N LEU A 26 9.65 15.78 -8.86
CA LEU A 26 9.52 16.64 -10.05
C LEU A 26 8.72 17.91 -9.75
N TRP A 27 7.63 17.79 -9.01
CA TRP A 27 6.83 18.94 -8.58
C TRP A 27 7.63 19.89 -7.69
N GLY A 28 8.47 19.35 -6.80
CA GLY A 28 9.39 20.13 -5.98
C GLY A 28 10.48 20.87 -6.76
N LEU A 29 10.82 20.39 -7.95
CA LEU A 29 11.75 21.09 -8.84
C LEU A 29 11.06 22.25 -9.60
N LEU A 30 9.77 22.12 -9.89
CA LEU A 30 9.00 23.09 -10.70
C LEU A 30 8.49 24.30 -9.91
N ALA A 31 8.30 24.22 -8.59
CA ALA A 31 7.65 25.26 -7.80
C ALA A 31 8.45 25.71 -6.55
N PRO A 32 9.59 26.41 -6.68
CA PRO A 32 10.56 26.63 -5.59
C PRO A 32 10.07 27.45 -4.37
N GLN A 33 8.99 28.23 -4.48
CA GLN A 33 8.56 29.17 -3.42
C GLN A 33 7.85 28.56 -2.20
N GLY A 34 7.46 27.26 -2.22
CA GLY A 34 6.72 26.61 -1.12
C GLY A 34 7.42 25.42 -0.43
N PHE A 35 8.63 25.05 -0.86
CA PHE A 35 9.15 23.67 -0.69
C PHE A 35 10.06 23.39 0.48
N THR A 36 10.51 24.40 1.22
CA THR A 36 11.33 24.18 2.43
C THR A 36 10.62 23.32 3.47
N LYS A 37 9.28 23.28 3.50
CA LYS A 37 8.52 22.39 4.40
C LYS A 37 8.32 20.97 3.87
N MET A 38 8.23 20.78 2.56
CA MET A 38 8.02 19.47 1.93
C MET A 38 9.33 18.65 1.87
N ALA A 39 10.47 19.32 1.65
CA ALA A 39 11.77 18.69 1.74
C ALA A 39 12.02 18.11 3.15
N GLY A 40 11.73 18.89 4.21
CA GLY A 40 11.85 18.40 5.58
C GLY A 40 10.92 17.22 5.91
N LEU A 41 9.73 17.15 5.30
CA LEU A 41 8.83 16.01 5.46
C LEU A 41 9.42 14.73 4.84
N LEU A 42 10.05 14.83 3.66
CA LEU A 42 10.72 13.70 3.02
C LEU A 42 11.93 13.23 3.83
N GLU A 43 12.70 14.15 4.42
CA GLU A 43 13.83 13.80 5.31
C GLU A 43 13.37 13.09 6.60
N VAL A 44 12.17 13.40 7.10
CA VAL A 44 11.59 12.71 8.26
C VAL A 44 11.04 11.34 7.90
N ILE A 45 10.42 11.20 6.72
CA ILE A 45 9.84 9.94 6.26
C ILE A 45 10.92 8.95 5.80
N PHE A 46 11.98 9.45 5.15
CA PHE A 46 13.05 8.66 4.56
C PHE A 46 14.39 8.98 5.26
N PRO A 47 14.77 8.23 6.31
CA PRO A 47 15.96 8.51 7.09
C PRO A 47 17.22 8.41 6.22
N GLY A 48 18.02 9.48 6.18
CA GLY A 48 19.21 9.56 5.32
C GLY A 48 18.95 10.13 3.92
N PHE A 49 17.70 10.54 3.64
CA PHE A 49 17.39 11.32 2.46
C PHE A 49 17.93 12.75 2.61
N THR A 50 18.63 13.24 1.59
CA THR A 50 19.07 14.64 1.48
C THR A 50 18.49 15.22 0.20
N TRP A 51 17.84 16.37 0.24
CA TRP A 51 17.16 16.91 -0.94
C TRP A 51 18.07 17.04 -2.17
N LEU A 52 17.58 16.58 -3.34
CA LEU A 52 18.26 16.65 -4.65
C LEU A 52 19.59 15.89 -4.81
N SER A 53 20.01 15.06 -3.87
CA SER A 53 21.16 14.16 -4.09
C SER A 53 20.75 12.98 -4.96
N PRO A 54 21.47 12.64 -6.05
CA PRO A 54 21.16 11.48 -6.87
C PRO A 54 21.09 10.16 -6.06
N GLN A 55 21.94 10.05 -5.04
CA GLN A 55 21.97 8.88 -4.15
C GLN A 55 20.71 8.80 -3.27
N SER A 56 20.23 9.94 -2.75
CA SER A 56 19.04 9.96 -1.90
C SER A 56 17.77 9.72 -2.70
N VAL A 57 17.69 10.17 -3.96
CA VAL A 57 16.54 9.89 -4.84
C VAL A 57 16.40 8.39 -5.10
N ILE A 58 17.52 7.69 -5.34
CA ILE A 58 17.51 6.23 -5.51
C ILE A 58 17.13 5.54 -4.19
N LEU A 59 17.66 6.01 -3.06
CA LEU A 59 17.30 5.47 -1.75
C LEU A 59 15.80 5.65 -1.46
N GLY A 60 15.25 6.85 -1.70
CA GLY A 60 13.83 7.15 -1.51
C GLY A 60 12.91 6.30 -2.39
N LEU A 61 13.31 6.00 -3.64
CA LEU A 61 12.61 5.04 -4.49
C LEU A 61 12.59 3.63 -3.89
N VAL A 62 13.74 3.13 -3.42
CA VAL A 62 13.81 1.81 -2.81
C VAL A 62 12.96 1.75 -1.53
N GLU A 63 13.05 2.76 -0.68
CA GLU A 63 12.27 2.84 0.56
C GLU A 63 10.76 2.95 0.28
N ALA A 64 10.35 3.80 -0.67
CA ALA A 64 8.95 3.92 -1.10
C ALA A 64 8.38 2.59 -1.60
N PHE A 65 9.13 1.87 -2.44
CA PHE A 65 8.73 0.54 -2.90
C PHE A 65 8.60 -0.46 -1.74
N LEU A 66 9.57 -0.45 -0.82
CA LEU A 66 9.56 -1.32 0.36
C LEU A 66 8.38 -1.03 1.28
N TYR A 67 7.94 0.22 1.41
CA TYR A 67 6.69 0.54 2.12
C TYR A 67 5.47 -0.10 1.44
N GLY A 68 5.41 -0.14 0.11
CA GLY A 68 4.36 -0.84 -0.62
C GLY A 68 4.37 -2.35 -0.37
N VAL A 69 5.56 -2.96 -0.34
CA VAL A 69 5.74 -4.38 0.02
C VAL A 69 5.29 -4.65 1.46
N TYR A 70 5.69 -3.79 2.40
CA TYR A 70 5.28 -3.88 3.80
C TYR A 70 3.76 -3.86 3.95
N ILE A 71 3.09 -2.91 3.32
CA ILE A 71 1.63 -2.84 3.34
C ILE A 71 1.02 -4.11 2.75
N ALA A 72 1.53 -4.62 1.63
CA ALA A 72 0.99 -5.84 1.04
C ALA A 72 1.15 -7.07 1.95
N VAL A 73 2.30 -7.22 2.61
CA VAL A 73 2.58 -8.34 3.52
C VAL A 73 1.66 -8.31 4.74
N VAL A 74 1.32 -7.13 5.27
CA VAL A 74 0.44 -6.99 6.45
C VAL A 74 -1.04 -6.99 6.05
N PHE A 75 -1.41 -6.19 5.05
CA PHE A 75 -2.79 -5.96 4.66
C PHE A 75 -3.44 -7.18 4.00
N VAL A 76 -2.72 -7.89 3.12
CA VAL A 76 -3.31 -9.04 2.40
C VAL A 76 -3.77 -10.17 3.33
N PRO A 77 -2.98 -10.65 4.31
CA PRO A 77 -3.46 -11.67 5.23
C PRO A 77 -4.61 -11.17 6.10
N LEU A 78 -4.55 -9.93 6.60
CA LEU A 78 -5.65 -9.33 7.37
C LEU A 78 -6.94 -9.26 6.54
N PHE A 79 -6.87 -8.75 5.33
CA PHE A 79 -8.01 -8.65 4.41
C PHE A 79 -8.60 -10.03 4.12
N ASN A 80 -7.75 -11.00 3.80
CA ASN A 80 -8.15 -12.37 3.53
C ASN A 80 -8.73 -13.11 4.77
N TYR A 81 -8.35 -12.70 5.98
CA TYR A 81 -8.89 -13.22 7.24
C TYR A 81 -10.31 -12.70 7.49
N PHE A 82 -10.51 -11.38 7.47
CA PHE A 82 -11.83 -10.78 7.67
C PHE A 82 -12.82 -11.16 6.57
N GLU A 83 -12.38 -11.20 5.30
CA GLU A 83 -13.24 -11.62 4.20
C GLU A 83 -13.52 -13.14 4.21
N GLY A 84 -12.61 -13.92 4.80
CA GLY A 84 -12.83 -15.34 5.09
C GLY A 84 -13.94 -15.55 6.12
N GLY A 85 -13.98 -14.73 7.18
CA GLY A 85 -15.02 -14.74 8.21
C GLY A 85 -16.41 -14.45 7.63
N ARG A 86 -16.53 -13.45 6.74
CA ARG A 86 -17.78 -13.13 6.02
C ARG A 86 -18.36 -14.32 5.27
N ARG A 87 -17.53 -15.21 4.73
CA ARG A 87 -18.01 -16.37 3.96
C ARG A 87 -18.60 -17.47 4.85
N ALA A 88 -18.09 -17.62 6.07
CA ALA A 88 -18.67 -18.52 7.06
C ALA A 88 -20.04 -17.98 7.54
N GLU A 89 -20.12 -16.69 7.83
CA GLU A 89 -21.35 -16.02 8.27
C GLU A 89 -22.46 -16.02 7.20
N VAL A 90 -22.12 -15.96 5.91
CA VAL A 90 -23.13 -16.06 4.82
C VAL A 90 -23.61 -17.48 4.59
N THR A 91 -22.79 -18.49 4.91
CA THR A 91 -23.13 -19.91 4.66
C THR A 91 -24.04 -20.48 5.76
N GLU A 92 -23.89 -20.03 7.01
CA GLU A 92 -24.68 -20.48 8.15
C GLU A 92 -26.22 -20.25 8.00
N PRO A 93 -26.69 -19.04 7.62
CA PRO A 93 -28.12 -18.75 7.46
C PRO A 93 -28.76 -19.55 6.32
N THR A 94 -28.04 -19.73 5.21
CA THR A 94 -28.55 -20.47 4.04
C THR A 94 -28.65 -21.97 4.33
N ALA A 95 -27.66 -22.55 5.00
CA ALA A 95 -27.66 -23.97 5.35
C ALA A 95 -28.80 -24.34 6.33
N MET A 96 -29.09 -23.49 7.32
CA MET A 96 -30.24 -23.70 8.21
C MET A 96 -31.59 -23.57 7.48
N THR A 97 -31.69 -22.68 6.48
CA THR A 97 -32.93 -22.48 5.71
C THR A 97 -33.20 -23.65 4.76
N GLU A 98 -32.18 -24.20 4.10
CA GLU A 98 -32.31 -25.43 3.30
C GLU A 98 -32.67 -26.65 4.17
N ALA A 99 -32.06 -26.79 5.35
CA ALA A 99 -32.36 -27.88 6.27
C ALA A 99 -33.79 -27.81 6.85
N LEU A 100 -34.36 -26.61 7.00
CA LEU A 100 -35.75 -26.41 7.41
C LEU A 100 -36.76 -26.67 6.28
N HIS A 101 -36.40 -26.41 5.01
CA HIS A 101 -37.31 -26.63 3.88
C HIS A 101 -37.38 -28.10 3.43
N HIS A 102 -36.42 -28.92 3.87
CA HIS A 102 -36.36 -30.37 3.62
C HIS A 102 -36.96 -31.24 4.76
N ARG A 103 -37.60 -30.64 5.77
CA ARG A 103 -38.42 -31.34 6.78
C ARG A 103 -39.90 -31.07 6.56
#